data_AF-A0A2M7TGG2-F1
#
_entry.id   AF-A0A2M7TGG2-F1
#
_cell.length_a   1.000
_cell.length_b   1.000
_cell.length_c   1.000
_cell.angle_alpha   90.00
_cell.angle_beta   90.00
_cell.angle_gamma   90.00
#
_symmetry.space_group_name_H-M   'P 1'
#
loop_
_entity.id
_entity.type
_entity.pdbx_description
1 polymer ?
#
loop_
_entity_poly.entity_id
_entity_poly.type
_entity_poly.pdbx_seq_one_letter_code
_entity_poly.pdbx_strand_id
1 'polypeptide(L)' 'MYCVYLIQSLKNKSLYVGCASDLKKRLAIHNQGKSYHTKKYAPWRLIYCEAYIF' A
#
# COMPACT_ATOMS: atom_id res chain seq x y z
N MET A 1 -5.33 -15.94 -2.57
CA MET A 1 -4.48 -15.28 -1.55
C MET A 1 -4.85 -13.81 -1.47
N TYR A 2 -5.24 -13.35 -0.30
CA TYR A 2 -5.45 -11.93 -0.02
C TYR A 2 -4.43 -11.47 1.02
N CYS A 3 -3.86 -10.29 0.84
CA CYS A 3 -2.94 -9.70 1.80
C CYS A 3 -3.57 -8.46 2.41
N VAL A 4 -3.58 -8.37 3.74
CA VAL A 4 -3.75 -7.10 4.45
C VAL A 4 -2.36 -6.49 4.61
N TYR A 5 -2.20 -5.20 4.27
CA TYR A 5 -0.90 -4.54 4.25
C TYR A 5 -0.95 -3.16 4.91
N LEU A 6 0.20 -2.75 5.41
CA LEU A 6 0.46 -1.42 5.95
C LEU A 6 1.61 -0.79 5.16
N ILE A 7 1.34 0.37 4.58
CA ILE A 7 2.33 1.19 3.89
C ILE A 7 2.52 2.51 4.64
N GLN A 8 3.75 3.02 4.64
CA GLN A 8 4.11 4.29 5.23
C GLN A 8 4.58 5.26 4.15
N SER A 9 4.06 6.48 4.18
CA SER A 9 4.53 7.58 3.34
C SER A 9 5.96 7.95 3.74
N LEU A 10 6.85 8.01 2.76
CA LEU A 10 8.20 8.54 2.96
C LEU A 10 8.21 10.06 3.11
N LYS A 11 7.14 10.75 2.68
CA LYS A 11 7.02 12.20 2.69
C LYS A 11 6.72 12.75 4.09
N ASN A 12 5.77 12.13 4.79
CA ASN A 12 5.24 12.66 6.06
C ASN A 12 4.95 11.59 7.11
N LYS A 13 5.42 10.36 6.90
CA LYS A 13 5.19 9.21 7.81
C LYS A 13 3.73 8.79 7.99
N SER A 14 2.79 9.34 7.21
CA SER A 14 1.40 8.88 7.22
C SER A 14 1.31 7.39 6.92
N LEU A 15 0.37 6.72 7.60
CA LEU A 15 0.11 5.31 7.44
C LEU A 15 -1.13 5.08 6.59
N TYR A 16 -1.13 3.99 5.83
CA TYR A 16 -2.30 3.51 5.11
C TYR A 16 -2.38 1.99 5.23
N VAL A 17 -3.57 1.51 5.60
CA VAL A 17 -3.91 0.09 5.65
C VAL A 17 -4.81 -0.21 4.46
N GLY A 18 -4.55 -1.33 3.79
CA GLY A 18 -5.42 -1.83 2.73
C GLY A 18 -5.37 -3.33 2.59
N CYS A 19 -6.20 -3.87 1.71
CA CYS A 19 -6.15 -5.26 1.30
C CYS A 19 -6.01 -5.38 -0.22
N ALA A 20 -5.34 -6.43 -0.69
CA ALA A 20 -5.20 -6.72 -2.12
C ALA A 20 -4.88 -8.19 -2.34
N SER A 21 -5.37 -8.75 -3.45
CA SER A 21 -4.95 -10.07 -3.93
C SER A 21 -3.56 -10.05 -4.57
N ASP A 22 -3.16 -8.92 -5.15
CA ASP A 22 -1.82 -8.67 -5.69
C ASP A 22 -1.20 -7.41 -5.03
N LEU A 23 -0.45 -7.65 -3.96
CA LEU A 23 0.19 -6.60 -3.17
C LEU A 23 1.21 -5.79 -3.99
N LYS A 24 1.97 -6.45 -4.87
CA LYS A 24 3.03 -5.81 -5.67
C LYS A 24 2.43 -4.82 -6.66
N LYS A 25 1.41 -5.25 -7.41
CA LYS A 25 0.66 -4.38 -8.33
C LYS A 25 0.00 -3.24 -7.57
N ARG A 26 -0.61 -3.52 -6.41
CA ARG A 26 -1.28 -2.50 -5.61
C ARG A 26 -0.31 -1.43 -5.09
N LEU A 27 0.85 -1.83 -4.58
CA LEU A 27 1.88 -0.89 -4.14
C LEU A 27 2.40 -0.01 -5.29
N ALA A 28 2.57 -0.60 -6.49
CA ALA A 28 2.96 0.16 -7.68
C ALA A 28 1.91 1.23 -8.05
N ILE A 29 0.61 0.91 -7.99
CA ILE A 29 -0.48 1.87 -8.22
C ILE A 29 -0.44 3.04 -7.23
N HIS A 30 -0.21 2.75 -5.94
CA HIS A 30 -0.06 3.79 -4.91
C HIS A 30 1.11 4.72 -5.21
N ASN A 31 2.26 4.17 -5.62
CA ASN A 31 3.48 4.93 -5.92
C ASN A 31 3.44 5.67 -7.26
N GLN A 32 2.63 5.20 -8.21
CA GLN A 32 2.34 5.92 -9.46
C GLN A 32 1.31 7.05 -9.28
N GLY A 33 0.80 7.28 -8.07
CA GLY A 33 -0.20 8.32 -7.80
C GLY A 33 -1.58 8.03 -8.40
N LYS A 34 -1.87 6.78 -8.77
CA LYS A 34 -3.12 6.38 -9.43
C LYS A 34 -4.29 6.16 -8.46
N SER A 35 -4.04 6.12 -7.15
CA SER A 35 -5.11 6.11 -6.14
C SER A 35 -5.38 7.52 -5.62
N TYR A 36 -6.59 8.02 -5.84
CA TYR A 36 -7.01 9.38 -5.46
C TYR A 36 -6.69 9.73 -4.00
N HIS A 37 -7.00 8.84 -3.05
CA HIS A 37 -6.78 9.10 -1.63
C HIS A 37 -5.31 9.03 -1.20
N THR A 38 -4.49 8.25 -1.89
CA THR A 38 -3.10 7.98 -1.47
C THR A 38 -2.06 8.76 -2.27
N LYS A 39 -2.41 9.30 -3.44
CA LYS A 39 -1.47 9.99 -4.33
C LYS A 39 -0.78 11.19 -3.67
N LYS A 40 -1.51 11.90 -2.80
CA LYS A 40 -1.00 13.08 -2.07
C LYS A 40 0.15 12.78 -1.10
N TYR A 41 0.31 11.51 -0.70
CA TYR A 41 1.34 11.09 0.25
C TYR A 41 2.34 10.10 -0.36
N ALA A 42 2.31 9.88 -1.68
CA ALA A 42 3.38 9.14 -2.34
C ALA A 42 4.73 9.90 -2.22
N PRO A 43 5.89 9.21 -2.22
CA PRO A 43 6.04 7.76 -2.34
C PRO A 43 5.81 7.00 -1.03
N TRP A 44 5.36 5.75 -1.18
CA TRP A 44 4.99 4.81 -0.13
C TRP A 44 5.98 3.65 -0.06
N ARG A 45 6.29 3.23 1.17
CA ARG A 45 7.09 2.04 1.48
C ARG A 45 6.21 1.03 2.21
N LEU A 46 6.28 -0.23 1.80
CA LEU A 46 5.66 -1.35 2.54
C LEU A 46 6.42 -1.58 3.85
N ILE A 47 5.70 -1.64 4.96
CA ILE A 47 6.29 -1.89 6.29
C ILE A 47 5.72 -3.13 6.99
N TYR A 48 4.51 -3.56 6.62
CA TYR A 48 3.92 -4.81 7.11
C TYR A 48 2.97 -5.41 6.07
N CYS A 49 2.87 -6.74 6.06
CA CYS A 49 1.98 -7.52 5.23
C CYS A 49 1.61 -8.81 5.96
N GLU A 50 0.33 -9.16 5.95
CA GLU A 50 -0.21 -10.42 6.43
C GLU A 50 -1.00 -11.09 5.30
N ALA A 51 -0.60 -12.31 4.94
CA ALA A 51 -1.16 -13.05 3.82
C ALA A 51 -2.12 -14.13 4.31
N TYR A 52 -3.31 -14.15 3.71
CA TYR A 52 -4.35 -15.15 3.93
C TYR A 52 -4.44 -16.03 2.67
N ILE A 53 -4.16 -17.32 2.86
CA ILE A 53 -4.00 -18.31 1.79
C ILE A 53 -5.21 -19.26 1.68
N PHE A 54 -6.08 -19.25 2.68
CA PHE A 54 -7.24 -20.13 2.82
C PHE A 54 -8.54 -19.46 2.34
#